data_AF-A0A7S3ARY7-F1
#
_entry.id   AF-A0A7S3ARY7-F1
#
_cell.length_a   1.000
_cell.length_b   1.000
_cell.length_c   1.000
_cell.angle_alpha   90.00
_cell.angle_beta   90.00
_cell.angle_gamma   90.00
#
_symmetry.space_group_name_H-M   'P 1'
#
loop_
_entity.id
_entity.type
_entity.pdbx_description
1 polymer ?
#
loop_
_entity_poly.entity_id
_entity_poly.type
_entity_poly.pdbx_seq_one_letter_code
_entity_poly.pdbx_strand_id
1 'polypeptide(L)'
;GIHKRLSKAPPRRVAVKHGVLQLGAMQPQPGVLLGIMSGSAARRNIARCTWLRSIGTGSHIRTLFVVGEKGHTMRVISDILYVDVAERQRMWKAKEQLAINETAPETMTGTFTTYLKQVEFLRYAADQPEPFVARADDDVFISPLMLQAYTAVLAQLNRSVYLGVFEWYSWKTRALSSTGFGFSCKAANSRARAPWRNCSQVSSASSPVLHHCIGPFAFAKGPFLLLSTDAVRRVVHSSTFAQDVQRSRDLVAGKVEKGFNRPRGRIDDDVHLAYWLSQLPGLYTVRVRRQVWHEQGAHWGGASLSYFLASHKFPWPLYSTMCEELHRAWSGANEVNVQMSCSDEPPCDSKISSHHSTQGTCILEVALGTDSNAPMCDRTGPRKCPFSKTIPPTSAQCWKHTPMLPAEPALAPLNASKSPWRRIGMRRRQHAFG
;
A
#
# COMPACT_ATOMS: atom_id res chain seq x y z
N GLY A 1 -22.18 -10.22 -11.46
CA GLY A 1 -22.62 -9.14 -12.38
C GLY A 1 -21.51 -8.80 -13.34
N ILE A 2 -20.49 -8.08 -12.87
CA ILE A 2 -19.42 -7.50 -13.71
C ILE A 2 -18.58 -8.53 -14.45
N HIS A 3 -18.29 -9.69 -13.86
CA HIS A 3 -17.53 -10.76 -14.52
C HIS A 3 -18.14 -11.23 -15.87
N LYS A 4 -19.44 -11.04 -16.10
CA LYS A 4 -20.09 -11.39 -17.38
C LYS A 4 -19.89 -10.33 -18.48
N ARG A 5 -19.46 -9.11 -18.12
CA ARG A 5 -19.33 -7.95 -19.02
C ARG A 5 -17.89 -7.56 -19.35
N LEU A 6 -16.90 -8.18 -18.70
CA LEU A 6 -15.50 -7.91 -19.02
C LEU A 6 -15.17 -8.53 -20.38
N SER A 7 -14.59 -7.74 -21.28
CA SER A 7 -14.05 -8.28 -22.52
C SER A 7 -12.94 -9.28 -22.16
N LYS A 8 -13.08 -10.52 -22.62
CA LYS A 8 -12.02 -11.52 -22.47
C LYS A 8 -10.94 -11.21 -23.50
N ALA A 9 -9.94 -10.42 -23.10
CA ALA A 9 -8.69 -10.40 -23.85
C ALA A 9 -8.07 -11.82 -23.77
N PRO A 10 -7.47 -12.32 -24.86
CA PRO A 10 -6.73 -13.57 -24.80
C PRO A 10 -5.61 -13.43 -23.75
N PRO A 11 -5.30 -14.50 -22.99
CA PRO A 11 -4.18 -14.50 -22.06
C PRO A 11 -2.90 -14.08 -22.79
N ARG A 12 -2.14 -13.16 -22.18
CA ARG A 12 -0.82 -12.78 -22.67
C ARG A 12 0.23 -13.58 -21.92
N ARG A 13 1.17 -14.15 -22.65
CA ARG A 13 2.34 -14.84 -22.08
C ARG A 13 3.53 -13.91 -22.20
N VAL A 14 4.20 -13.66 -21.08
CA VAL A 14 5.42 -12.86 -21.02
C VAL A 14 6.56 -13.82 -20.70
N ALA A 15 7.55 -13.93 -21.59
CA ALA A 15 8.69 -14.80 -21.35
C ALA A 15 9.47 -14.36 -20.09
N VAL A 16 9.96 -15.33 -19.32
CA VAL A 16 10.87 -15.11 -18.19
C VAL A 16 12.21 -15.72 -18.56
N LYS A 17 13.29 -14.93 -18.42
CA LYS A 17 14.65 -15.41 -18.64
C LYS A 17 15.49 -15.06 -17.42
N HIS A 18 16.05 -16.08 -16.77
CA HIS A 18 16.82 -15.93 -15.53
C HIS A 18 16.06 -15.17 -14.42
N GLY A 19 14.77 -15.45 -14.26
CA GLY A 19 13.91 -14.76 -13.27
C GLY A 19 13.54 -13.31 -13.63
N VAL A 20 13.95 -12.82 -14.80
CA VAL A 20 13.64 -11.46 -15.28
C VAL A 20 12.60 -11.52 -16.39
N LEU A 21 11.54 -10.72 -16.24
CA LEU A 21 10.50 -10.55 -17.26
C LEU A 21 11.08 -9.95 -18.53
N GLN A 22 10.90 -10.63 -19.65
CA GLN A 22 11.30 -10.15 -20.96
C GLN A 22 10.15 -9.32 -21.55
N LEU A 23 10.10 -8.04 -21.20
CA LEU A 23 9.05 -7.12 -21.62
C LEU A 23 9.25 -6.56 -23.05
N GLY A 24 10.19 -7.10 -23.83
CA GLY A 24 10.52 -6.62 -25.17
C GLY A 24 11.10 -5.19 -25.17
N ALA A 25 10.99 -4.47 -26.30
CA ALA A 25 11.43 -3.07 -26.46
C ALA A 25 10.58 -2.04 -25.68
N MET A 26 9.82 -2.48 -24.68
CA MET A 26 9.11 -1.57 -23.78
C MET A 26 10.13 -0.76 -22.97
N GLN A 27 9.92 0.56 -22.96
CA GLN A 27 10.71 1.61 -22.32
C GLN A 27 11.26 1.25 -20.91
N PRO A 28 12.34 1.95 -20.45
CA PRO A 28 12.99 1.71 -19.16
C PRO A 28 11.96 1.47 -18.06
N GLN A 29 12.11 0.33 -17.38
CA GLN A 29 10.99 -0.35 -16.74
C GLN A 29 10.28 0.52 -15.70
N PRO A 30 8.93 0.43 -15.63
CA PRO A 30 8.14 1.27 -14.76
C PRO A 30 8.52 1.04 -13.30
N GLY A 31 9.18 2.04 -12.72
CA GLY A 31 9.55 2.03 -11.31
C GLY A 31 8.35 2.04 -10.37
N VAL A 32 8.56 1.55 -9.16
CA VAL A 32 7.60 1.60 -8.06
C VAL A 32 8.23 2.30 -6.88
N LEU A 33 7.55 3.31 -6.36
CA LEU A 33 7.84 3.84 -5.04
C LEU A 33 7.01 3.09 -4.01
N LEU A 34 7.65 2.24 -3.20
CA LEU A 34 7.01 1.48 -2.14
C LEU A 34 7.18 2.18 -0.79
N GLY A 35 6.11 2.76 -0.26
CA GLY A 35 6.04 3.32 1.08
C GLY A 35 5.57 2.29 2.10
N ILE A 36 6.41 1.94 3.07
CA ILE A 36 6.09 1.00 4.15
C ILE A 36 5.78 1.80 5.42
N MET A 37 4.52 1.82 5.85
CA MET A 37 4.08 2.46 7.08
C MET A 37 4.69 1.72 8.27
N SER A 38 5.70 2.31 8.92
CA SER A 38 6.41 1.63 10.01
C SER A 38 6.52 2.48 11.25
N GLY A 39 6.30 1.86 12.41
CA GLY A 39 6.63 2.41 13.72
C GLY A 39 7.67 1.57 14.48
N SER A 40 8.17 0.49 13.88
CA SER A 40 9.05 -0.49 14.55
C SER A 40 10.38 -0.66 13.82
N ALA A 41 11.48 -0.18 14.43
CA ALA A 41 12.82 -0.39 13.90
C ALA A 41 13.17 -1.88 13.71
N ALA A 42 12.69 -2.74 14.61
CA ALA A 42 12.87 -4.19 14.51
C ALA A 42 12.20 -4.77 13.25
N ARG A 43 10.95 -4.39 12.97
CA ARG A 43 10.24 -4.84 11.75
C ARG A 43 10.92 -4.36 10.47
N ARG A 44 11.40 -3.11 10.44
CA ARG A 44 12.19 -2.58 9.31
C ARG A 44 13.45 -3.41 9.05
N ASN A 45 14.20 -3.72 10.11
CA ASN A 45 15.40 -4.54 9.98
C ASN A 45 15.08 -5.95 9.47
N ILE A 46 14.00 -6.57 9.93
CA ILE A 46 13.59 -7.89 9.42
C ILE A 46 13.23 -7.79 7.93
N ALA A 47 12.45 -6.80 7.51
CA ALA A 47 12.12 -6.60 6.10
C ALA A 47 13.39 -6.45 5.24
N ARG A 48 14.35 -5.62 5.67
CA ARG A 48 15.66 -5.42 5.03
C ARG A 48 16.44 -6.73 4.88
N CYS A 49 16.44 -7.57 5.92
CA CYS A 49 17.18 -8.83 5.91
C CYS A 49 16.50 -9.95 5.11
N THR A 50 15.23 -9.76 4.71
CA THR A 50 14.41 -10.82 4.11
C THR A 50 14.01 -10.43 2.69
N TRP A 51 12.75 -10.13 2.45
CA TRP A 51 12.22 -9.94 1.11
C TRP A 51 12.75 -8.65 0.46
N LEU A 52 13.10 -7.60 1.22
CA LEU A 52 13.75 -6.42 0.65
C LEU A 52 15.18 -6.70 0.18
N ARG A 53 15.88 -7.71 0.72
CA ARG A 53 17.21 -8.09 0.21
C ARG A 53 17.15 -8.57 -1.24
N SER A 54 16.00 -9.11 -1.67
CA SER A 54 15.79 -9.55 -3.06
C SER A 54 15.53 -8.41 -4.04
N ILE A 55 15.36 -7.17 -3.54
CA ILE A 55 15.33 -5.94 -4.33
C ILE A 55 16.79 -5.60 -4.67
N GLY A 56 17.36 -6.33 -5.63
CA GLY A 56 18.76 -6.17 -6.06
C GLY A 56 19.03 -4.88 -6.84
N THR A 57 20.30 -4.67 -7.24
CA THR A 57 20.80 -3.48 -7.97
C THR A 57 20.18 -3.25 -9.36
N GLY A 58 19.37 -4.17 -9.87
CA GLY A 58 18.59 -3.99 -11.11
C GLY A 58 17.08 -3.88 -10.89
N SER A 59 16.61 -3.87 -9.65
CA SER A 59 15.19 -3.78 -9.37
C SER A 59 14.70 -2.34 -9.47
N HIS A 60 13.56 -2.15 -10.15
CA HIS A 60 12.94 -0.83 -10.30
C HIS A 60 12.03 -0.48 -9.11
N ILE A 61 12.31 -1.01 -7.91
CA ILE A 61 11.49 -0.75 -6.71
C ILE A 61 12.32 0.08 -5.73
N ARG A 62 11.98 1.36 -5.59
CA ARG A 62 12.51 2.19 -4.52
C ARG A 62 11.63 2.05 -3.29
N THR A 63 12.22 1.61 -2.18
CA THR A 63 11.50 1.42 -0.92
C THR A 63 11.82 2.53 0.06
N LEU A 64 10.80 3.08 0.71
CA LEU A 64 10.92 4.01 1.83
C LEU A 64 10.08 3.53 3.02
N PHE A 65 10.68 3.43 4.19
CA PHE A 65 9.96 3.29 5.44
C PHE A 65 9.44 4.65 5.89
N VAL A 66 8.12 4.79 6.02
CA VAL A 66 7.48 6.03 6.46
C VAL A 66 7.35 6.00 7.98
N VAL A 67 8.11 6.87 8.63
CA VAL A 67 8.29 6.91 10.10
C VAL A 67 7.88 8.29 10.60
N GLY A 68 6.97 8.33 11.58
CA GLY A 68 6.59 9.57 12.22
C GLY A 68 7.59 10.00 13.28
N GLU A 69 8.07 11.23 13.18
CA GLU A 69 8.96 11.87 14.17
C GLU A 69 8.50 13.32 14.36
N LYS A 70 7.97 13.66 15.55
CA LYS A 70 7.40 14.98 15.82
C LYS A 70 8.48 16.06 15.73
N GLY A 71 8.17 17.19 15.09
CA GLY A 71 9.03 18.37 15.02
C GLY A 71 10.09 18.32 13.92
N HIS A 72 10.02 17.33 13.02
CA HIS A 72 10.95 17.22 11.90
C HIS A 72 10.28 17.61 10.59
N THR A 73 10.99 18.41 9.79
CA THR A 73 10.62 18.63 8.40
C THR A 73 10.70 17.31 7.64
N MET A 74 9.81 17.13 6.67
CA MET A 74 9.81 15.96 5.80
C MET A 74 11.20 15.80 5.16
N ARG A 75 11.82 14.64 5.37
CA ARG A 75 13.18 14.37 4.88
C ARG A 75 13.38 12.90 4.63
N VAL A 76 14.21 12.59 3.64
CA VAL A 76 14.65 11.22 3.35
C VAL A 76 16.07 11.06 3.85
N ILE A 77 16.30 10.07 4.72
CA ILE A 77 17.63 9.67 5.17
C ILE A 77 17.76 8.18 4.89
N SER A 78 18.63 7.81 3.95
CA SER A 78 18.74 6.45 3.44
C SER A 78 17.39 5.96 2.88
N ASP A 79 16.84 4.86 3.40
CA ASP A 79 15.56 4.26 3.05
C ASP A 79 14.41 4.67 4.00
N ILE A 80 14.57 5.77 4.75
CA ILE A 80 13.55 6.25 5.70
C ILE A 80 13.03 7.63 5.27
N LEU A 81 11.71 7.74 5.12
CA LEU A 81 10.99 9.00 5.01
C LEU A 81 10.47 9.39 6.40
N TYR A 82 11.12 10.38 7.01
CA TYR A 82 10.67 10.99 8.25
C TYR A 82 9.57 12.00 7.95
N VAL A 83 8.47 11.93 8.71
CA VAL A 83 7.32 12.83 8.58
C VAL A 83 6.92 13.41 9.94
N ASP A 84 6.38 14.63 9.97
CA ASP A 84 5.98 15.32 11.21
C ASP A 84 4.69 14.74 11.80
N VAL A 85 4.80 13.52 12.32
CA VAL A 85 3.70 12.78 12.94
C VAL A 85 4.21 12.21 14.25
N ALA A 86 3.56 12.58 15.35
CA ALA A 86 3.90 12.02 16.64
C ALA A 86 3.51 10.54 16.72
N GLU A 87 4.50 9.65 16.71
CA GLU A 87 4.32 8.24 17.06
C GLU A 87 4.44 8.10 18.57
N ARG A 88 3.32 7.93 19.29
CA ARG A 88 3.42 7.40 20.65
C ARG A 88 3.65 5.90 20.58
N GLN A 89 4.55 5.38 21.42
CA GLN A 89 4.77 3.95 21.61
C GLN A 89 3.51 3.27 22.18
N ARG A 90 2.45 3.06 21.40
CA ARG A 90 1.35 2.16 21.76
C ARG A 90 0.78 1.45 20.53
N MET A 91 1.36 0.29 20.22
CA MET A 91 0.68 -0.72 19.42
C MET A 91 -0.30 -1.50 20.32
N TRP A 92 -1.57 -1.10 20.31
CA TRP A 92 -2.81 -1.90 20.51
C TRP A 92 -2.95 -2.91 21.69
N LYS A 93 -1.93 -3.20 22.52
CA LYS A 93 -1.92 -4.36 23.44
C LYS A 93 -1.44 -4.09 24.87
N ALA A 94 -1.48 -2.86 25.35
CA ALA A 94 -1.38 -2.62 26.79
C ALA A 94 -2.79 -2.36 27.35
N LYS A 95 -3.64 -3.39 27.34
CA LYS A 95 -4.95 -3.34 28.02
C LYS A 95 -4.81 -3.52 29.55
N GLU A 96 -3.62 -3.83 30.04
CA GLU A 96 -3.42 -4.31 31.42
C GLU A 96 -2.48 -3.47 32.29
N GLN A 97 -1.84 -2.40 31.80
CA GLN A 97 -0.78 -1.72 32.58
C GLN A 97 -0.93 -0.22 32.80
N LEU A 98 -2.04 0.42 32.42
CA LEU A 98 -2.26 1.83 32.74
C LEU A 98 -3.58 2.06 33.46
N ALA A 99 -3.60 1.61 34.72
CA ALA A 99 -4.31 2.27 35.81
C ALA A 99 -3.44 3.40 36.41
N ILE A 100 -2.57 4.03 35.61
CA ILE A 100 -1.64 5.07 36.07
C ILE A 100 -2.06 6.40 35.43
N ASN A 101 -2.76 7.21 36.23
CA ASN A 101 -3.00 8.66 36.15
C ASN A 101 -3.78 9.20 34.93
N GLU A 102 -5.05 9.47 35.18
CA GLU A 102 -6.11 10.01 34.30
C GLU A 102 -5.92 11.45 33.76
N THR A 103 -4.74 12.06 33.82
CA THR A 103 -4.56 13.48 33.41
C THR A 103 -3.85 13.69 32.07
N ALA A 104 -3.36 12.63 31.42
CA ALA A 104 -2.81 12.76 30.08
C ALA A 104 -3.94 12.70 29.03
N PRO A 105 -4.11 13.71 28.15
CA PRO A 105 -5.14 13.66 27.12
C PRO A 105 -4.96 12.39 26.29
N GLU A 106 -6.01 11.56 26.29
CA GLU A 106 -6.07 10.24 25.66
C GLU A 106 -5.47 10.27 24.26
N THR A 107 -4.24 9.81 24.14
CA THR A 107 -3.60 9.82 22.83
C THR A 107 -4.15 8.77 21.92
N MET A 108 -4.59 9.27 20.77
CA MET A 108 -5.13 8.53 19.65
C MET A 108 -4.22 7.37 19.24
N THR A 109 -4.83 6.19 19.17
CA THR A 109 -4.18 4.91 18.97
C THR A 109 -3.98 4.65 17.48
N GLY A 110 -2.75 4.27 17.09
CA GLY A 110 -2.29 3.60 15.85
C GLY A 110 -2.86 4.04 14.50
N THR A 111 -4.18 3.98 14.33
CA THR A 111 -4.93 4.29 13.12
C THR A 111 -4.79 5.75 12.67
N PHE A 112 -4.93 6.74 13.56
CA PHE A 112 -4.78 8.16 13.17
C PHE A 112 -3.34 8.52 12.78
N THR A 113 -2.35 8.02 13.52
CA THR A 113 -0.93 8.15 13.17
C THR A 113 -0.66 7.55 11.79
N THR A 114 -1.20 6.36 11.51
CA THR A 114 -1.05 5.70 10.20
C THR A 114 -1.70 6.53 9.09
N TYR A 115 -2.89 7.08 9.33
CA TYR A 115 -3.55 8.02 8.42
C TYR A 115 -2.68 9.24 8.11
N LEU A 116 -2.12 9.91 9.12
CA LEU A 116 -1.24 11.07 8.88
C LEU A 116 0.04 10.68 8.13
N LYS A 117 0.65 9.53 8.45
CA LYS A 117 1.79 9.01 7.68
C LYS A 117 1.43 8.75 6.23
N GLN A 118 0.25 8.19 5.96
CA GLN A 118 -0.26 8.00 4.61
C GLN A 118 -0.42 9.34 3.89
N VAL A 119 -0.99 10.36 4.54
CA VAL A 119 -1.13 11.71 3.97
C VAL A 119 0.23 12.30 3.56
N GLU A 120 1.21 12.26 4.46
CA GLU A 120 2.54 12.81 4.18
C GLU A 120 3.30 11.99 3.13
N PHE A 121 3.13 10.66 3.13
CA PHE A 121 3.68 9.80 2.07
C PHE A 121 3.07 10.09 0.71
N LEU A 122 1.75 10.28 0.62
CA LEU A 122 1.09 10.61 -0.65
C LEU A 122 1.57 11.96 -1.19
N ARG A 123 1.76 12.97 -0.33
CA ARG A 123 2.37 14.24 -0.72
C ARG A 123 3.77 14.05 -1.30
N TYR A 124 4.63 13.35 -0.56
CA TYR A 124 5.97 13.03 -1.05
C TYR A 124 5.93 12.32 -2.40
N ALA A 125 5.09 11.28 -2.51
CA ALA A 125 4.97 10.41 -3.67
C ALA A 125 4.41 11.11 -4.91
N ALA A 126 3.57 12.14 -4.75
CA ALA A 126 3.04 12.92 -5.86
C ALA A 126 4.15 13.59 -6.70
N ASP A 127 5.27 13.95 -6.06
CA ASP A 127 6.39 14.64 -6.72
C ASP A 127 7.47 13.69 -7.24
N GLN A 128 7.26 12.37 -7.13
CA GLN A 128 8.27 11.39 -7.50
C GLN A 128 8.15 10.95 -8.97
N PRO A 129 9.25 10.52 -9.60
CA PRO A 129 9.27 10.14 -11.02
C PRO A 129 8.71 8.75 -11.29
N GLU A 130 8.61 7.87 -10.30
CA GLU A 130 8.09 6.52 -10.50
C GLU A 130 6.65 6.57 -11.06
N PRO A 131 6.27 5.72 -12.03
CA PRO A 131 4.91 5.68 -12.56
C PRO A 131 3.89 5.06 -11.59
N PHE A 132 4.35 4.30 -10.60
CA PHE A 132 3.50 3.68 -9.58
C PHE A 132 3.97 3.97 -8.16
N VAL A 133 3.00 4.05 -7.27
CA VAL A 133 3.16 4.22 -5.82
C VAL A 133 2.47 3.06 -5.14
N ALA A 134 3.23 2.27 -4.37
CA ALA A 134 2.69 1.24 -3.51
C ALA A 134 2.70 1.71 -2.06
N ARG A 135 1.66 1.33 -1.31
CA ARG A 135 1.59 1.51 0.15
C ARG A 135 1.53 0.14 0.79
N ALA A 136 2.30 -0.07 1.85
CA ALA A 136 2.24 -1.28 2.63
C ALA A 136 2.40 -1.07 4.14
N ASP A 137 1.97 -2.04 4.95
CA ASP A 137 2.27 -2.07 6.40
C ASP A 137 3.61 -2.76 6.67
N ASP A 138 4.22 -2.51 7.84
CA ASP A 138 5.52 -3.08 8.21
C ASP A 138 5.50 -4.54 8.71
N ASP A 139 4.35 -5.20 8.71
CA ASP A 139 4.20 -6.65 8.96
C ASP A 139 3.71 -7.43 7.72
N VAL A 140 3.96 -6.87 6.54
CA VAL A 140 3.77 -7.53 5.25
C VAL A 140 5.02 -8.28 4.81
N PHE A 141 4.81 -9.39 4.10
CA PHE A 141 5.79 -10.00 3.21
C PHE A 141 5.37 -9.73 1.76
N ILE A 142 6.24 -9.17 0.92
CA ILE A 142 5.95 -8.89 -0.51
C ILE A 142 6.93 -9.68 -1.39
N SER A 143 6.46 -10.24 -2.50
CA SER A 143 7.31 -10.78 -3.58
C SER A 143 7.70 -9.66 -4.55
N PRO A 144 8.96 -9.20 -4.59
CA PRO A 144 9.33 -8.05 -5.42
C PRO A 144 9.23 -8.33 -6.92
N LEU A 145 9.58 -9.55 -7.36
CA LEU A 145 9.46 -9.95 -8.76
C LEU A 145 8.01 -9.99 -9.22
N MET A 146 7.09 -10.46 -8.35
CA MET A 146 5.66 -10.42 -8.66
C MET A 146 5.16 -8.98 -8.72
N LEU A 147 5.59 -8.10 -7.80
CA LEU A 147 5.25 -6.68 -7.84
C LEU A 147 5.68 -6.03 -9.17
N GLN A 148 6.90 -6.30 -9.64
CA GLN A 148 7.37 -5.84 -10.95
C GLN A 148 6.51 -6.37 -12.11
N ALA A 149 6.09 -7.64 -12.04
CA ALA A 149 5.19 -8.21 -13.04
C ALA A 149 3.84 -7.46 -13.11
N TYR A 150 3.24 -7.17 -11.95
CA TYR A 150 2.01 -6.38 -11.89
C TYR A 150 2.21 -4.98 -12.48
N THR A 151 3.28 -4.27 -12.11
CA THR A 151 3.47 -2.88 -12.56
C THR A 151 3.84 -2.79 -14.04
N ALA A 152 4.58 -3.76 -14.56
CA ALA A 152 4.85 -3.89 -15.99
C ALA A 152 3.57 -4.05 -16.83
N VAL A 153 2.63 -4.89 -16.37
CA VAL A 153 1.34 -5.08 -17.05
C VAL A 153 0.49 -3.82 -16.93
N LEU A 154 0.42 -3.23 -15.75
CA LEU A 154 -0.39 -2.02 -15.51
C LEU A 154 0.10 -0.81 -16.29
N ALA A 155 1.41 -0.67 -16.53
CA ALA A 155 1.96 0.41 -17.34
C ALA A 155 1.37 0.43 -18.76
N GLN A 156 0.98 -0.73 -19.29
CA GLN A 156 0.41 -0.87 -20.63
C GLN A 156 -1.03 -0.32 -20.73
N LEU A 157 -1.71 -0.12 -19.60
CA LEU A 157 -3.06 0.46 -19.61
C LEU A 157 -3.02 1.93 -20.05
N ASN A 158 -1.92 2.64 -19.76
CA ASN A 158 -1.83 4.10 -19.97
C ASN A 158 -3.02 4.85 -19.35
N ARG A 159 -3.40 4.46 -18.12
CA ARG A 159 -4.53 5.01 -17.34
C ARG A 159 -4.13 5.21 -15.89
N SER A 160 -4.89 6.04 -15.17
CA SER A 160 -4.83 6.09 -13.72
C SER A 160 -5.38 4.77 -13.14
N VAL A 161 -4.64 4.15 -12.21
CA VAL A 161 -4.95 2.82 -11.66
C VAL A 161 -5.04 2.87 -10.14
N TYR A 162 -5.99 2.11 -9.59
CA TYR A 162 -6.05 1.71 -8.19
C TYR A 162 -6.16 0.20 -8.10
N LEU A 163 -5.10 -0.47 -7.65
CA LEU A 163 -5.03 -1.93 -7.56
C LEU A 163 -5.09 -2.42 -6.11
N GLY A 164 -5.85 -3.49 -5.89
CA GLY A 164 -5.89 -4.20 -4.62
C GLY A 164 -6.98 -5.26 -4.51
N VAL A 165 -7.21 -5.76 -3.30
CA VAL A 165 -8.32 -6.65 -2.97
C VAL A 165 -9.48 -5.83 -2.44
N PHE A 166 -10.56 -5.74 -3.21
CA PHE A 166 -11.63 -4.80 -2.91
C PHE A 166 -12.70 -5.34 -1.96
N GLU A 167 -13.02 -4.54 -0.97
CA GLU A 167 -14.25 -4.59 -0.16
C GLU A 167 -15.02 -3.26 -0.33
N TRP A 168 -16.17 -3.11 0.32
CA TRP A 168 -17.07 -1.97 0.12
C TRP A 168 -17.44 -1.27 1.42
N TYR A 169 -17.34 0.05 1.44
CA TYR A 169 -17.81 0.93 2.52
C TYR A 169 -18.52 2.15 1.96
N SER A 170 -19.29 2.81 2.82
CA SER A 170 -19.67 4.21 2.70
C SER A 170 -18.85 5.07 3.68
N TRP A 171 -18.82 6.38 3.45
CA TRP A 171 -18.00 7.34 4.18
C TRP A 171 -18.83 8.51 4.72
N LYS A 172 -18.66 8.83 5.99
CA LYS A 172 -19.26 10.02 6.62
C LYS A 172 -18.28 11.18 6.51
N THR A 173 -18.46 12.04 5.51
CA THR A 173 -17.49 13.10 5.16
C THR A 173 -17.16 14.06 6.31
N ARG A 174 -18.17 14.46 7.08
CA ARG A 174 -17.97 15.36 8.24
C ARG A 174 -17.28 14.67 9.41
N ALA A 175 -17.58 13.38 9.64
CA ALA A 175 -17.05 12.63 10.77
C ALA A 175 -15.74 11.88 10.45
N LEU A 176 -15.29 11.90 9.19
CA LEU A 176 -14.13 11.15 8.67
C LEU A 176 -14.12 9.68 9.13
N SER A 177 -15.26 9.01 8.98
CA SER A 177 -15.44 7.62 9.44
C SER A 177 -16.16 6.75 8.42
N SER A 178 -15.75 5.47 8.39
CA SER A 178 -16.36 4.45 7.55
C SER A 178 -17.69 3.94 8.12
N THR A 179 -18.59 3.48 7.25
CA THR A 179 -19.89 2.89 7.64
C THR A 179 -20.42 1.97 6.54
N GLY A 180 -21.33 1.05 6.88
CA GLY A 180 -21.98 0.19 5.87
C GLY A 180 -21.03 -0.79 5.18
N PHE A 181 -20.16 -1.48 5.93
CA PHE A 181 -19.26 -2.51 5.39
C PHE A 181 -20.00 -3.60 4.60
N GLY A 182 -19.48 -4.04 3.45
CA GLY A 182 -19.91 -5.25 2.77
C GLY A 182 -18.85 -5.88 1.86
N PHE A 183 -18.96 -7.20 1.62
CA PHE A 183 -18.15 -7.91 0.61
C PHE A 183 -18.65 -7.69 -0.82
N SER A 184 -19.80 -7.03 -0.96
CA SER A 184 -20.35 -6.60 -2.25
C SER A 184 -21.00 -5.24 -2.08
N CYS A 185 -21.11 -4.52 -3.19
CA CYS A 185 -21.79 -3.25 -3.28
C CYS A 185 -23.22 -3.26 -2.74
N LYS A 186 -24.01 -4.28 -3.13
CA LYS A 186 -25.39 -4.44 -2.65
C LYS A 186 -25.44 -4.64 -1.14
N ALA A 187 -24.56 -5.46 -0.59
CA ALA A 187 -24.49 -5.69 0.85
C ALA A 187 -24.06 -4.42 1.61
N ALA A 188 -23.09 -3.68 1.08
CA ALA A 188 -22.63 -2.42 1.67
C ALA A 188 -23.73 -1.34 1.64
N ASN A 189 -24.40 -1.15 0.49
CA ASN A 189 -25.52 -0.21 0.36
C ASN A 189 -26.68 -0.56 1.30
N SER A 190 -27.08 -1.84 1.35
CA SER A 190 -28.14 -2.31 2.27
C SER A 190 -27.80 -1.99 3.73
N ARG A 191 -26.55 -2.23 4.14
CA ARG A 191 -26.09 -1.94 5.50
C ARG A 191 -25.91 -0.45 5.78
N ALA A 192 -25.52 0.34 4.79
CA ALA A 192 -25.46 1.79 4.91
C ALA A 192 -26.86 2.39 5.14
N ARG A 193 -27.87 1.87 4.45
CA ARG A 193 -29.29 2.25 4.61
C ARG A 193 -29.96 1.69 5.86
N ALA A 194 -29.25 0.97 6.71
CA ALA A 194 -29.81 0.50 7.96
C ALA A 194 -30.08 1.69 8.92
N PRO A 195 -31.26 1.76 9.59
CA PRO A 195 -31.65 2.92 10.40
C PRO A 195 -30.59 3.37 11.42
N TRP A 196 -29.85 2.42 12.01
CA TRP A 196 -28.82 2.70 13.03
C TRP A 196 -27.49 3.25 12.49
N ARG A 197 -27.31 3.38 11.17
CA ARG A 197 -26.05 3.87 10.57
C ARG A 197 -26.09 5.35 10.19
N ASN A 198 -27.27 5.99 10.28
CA ASN A 198 -27.53 7.40 9.97
C ASN A 198 -27.14 7.82 8.53
N CYS A 199 -27.16 6.88 7.57
CA CYS A 199 -26.97 7.21 6.15
C CYS A 199 -28.25 7.06 5.32
N SER A 200 -29.36 6.60 5.93
CA SER A 200 -30.54 6.09 5.23
C SER A 200 -31.67 7.08 4.98
N GLN A 201 -31.62 8.29 5.52
CA GLN A 201 -32.75 9.22 5.39
C GLN A 201 -32.25 10.62 5.06
N VAL A 202 -32.12 10.86 3.76
CA VAL A 202 -32.25 12.21 3.20
C VAL A 202 -33.72 12.35 2.78
N SER A 203 -34.62 12.50 3.76
CA SER A 203 -35.87 13.22 3.53
C SER A 203 -35.62 14.65 4.01
N SER A 204 -35.70 15.58 3.09
CA SER A 204 -35.18 16.94 3.06
C SER A 204 -35.67 17.94 4.12
N ALA A 205 -36.19 17.54 5.29
CA ALA A 205 -37.03 18.47 6.06
C ALA A 205 -36.78 18.70 7.56
N SER A 206 -36.02 17.93 8.35
CA SER A 206 -36.11 18.19 9.81
C SER A 206 -34.99 17.78 10.78
N SER A 207 -33.85 17.22 10.36
CA SER A 207 -32.78 16.93 11.33
C SER A 207 -31.43 17.57 10.97
N PRO A 208 -30.95 18.56 11.75
CA PRO A 208 -29.67 19.25 11.50
C PRO A 208 -28.43 18.38 11.78
N VAL A 209 -28.61 17.12 12.21
CA VAL A 209 -27.52 16.20 12.60
C VAL A 209 -27.42 15.00 11.63
N LEU A 210 -27.74 15.19 10.34
CA LEU A 210 -27.60 14.14 9.34
C LEU A 210 -26.19 14.18 8.72
N HIS A 211 -25.45 13.07 8.85
CA HIS A 211 -24.18 12.91 8.18
C HIS A 211 -24.42 12.68 6.68
N HIS A 212 -23.91 13.56 5.82
CA HIS A 212 -23.83 13.27 4.39
C HIS A 212 -22.91 12.06 4.20
N CYS A 213 -23.49 10.90 3.86
CA CYS A 213 -22.74 9.70 3.55
C CYS A 213 -22.50 9.61 2.04
N ILE A 214 -21.27 9.26 1.65
CA ILE A 214 -20.90 8.97 0.26
C ILE A 214 -20.59 7.48 0.16
N GLY A 215 -21.17 6.78 -0.80
CA GLY A 215 -20.92 5.38 -1.08
C GLY A 215 -22.18 4.54 -1.30
N PRO A 216 -22.03 3.21 -1.38
CA PRO A 216 -20.76 2.49 -1.26
C PRO A 216 -19.77 2.77 -2.40
N PHE A 217 -18.49 2.67 -2.08
CA PHE A 217 -17.38 2.64 -3.03
C PHE A 217 -16.41 1.51 -2.66
N ALA A 218 -15.66 1.03 -3.65
CA ALA A 218 -14.66 -0.01 -3.49
C ALA A 218 -13.41 0.57 -2.83
N PHE A 219 -12.89 -0.11 -1.80
CA PHE A 219 -11.58 0.18 -1.21
C PHE A 219 -10.70 -1.07 -1.23
N ALA A 220 -9.42 -0.89 -1.53
CA ALA A 220 -8.42 -1.94 -1.42
C ALA A 220 -8.15 -2.21 0.06
N LYS A 221 -8.45 -3.42 0.50
CA LYS A 221 -8.16 -3.91 1.84
C LYS A 221 -6.80 -4.57 1.90
N GLY A 222 -6.16 -4.39 3.05
CA GLY A 222 -5.02 -5.19 3.48
C GLY A 222 -3.76 -4.34 3.53
N PRO A 223 -2.66 -4.90 4.02
CA PRO A 223 -1.40 -4.18 4.20
C PRO A 223 -0.67 -3.89 2.89
N PHE A 224 -1.29 -4.01 1.72
CA PHE A 224 -0.67 -3.66 0.46
C PHE A 224 -1.70 -3.18 -0.57
N LEU A 225 -1.43 -2.04 -1.19
CA LEU A 225 -2.17 -1.49 -2.33
C LEU A 225 -1.20 -0.81 -3.30
N LEU A 226 -1.65 -0.59 -4.54
CA LEU A 226 -0.86 0.05 -5.58
C LEU A 226 -1.70 1.09 -6.32
N LEU A 227 -1.09 2.24 -6.59
CA LEU A 227 -1.69 3.36 -7.30
C LEU A 227 -0.78 3.77 -8.46
N SER A 228 -1.35 4.25 -9.56
CA SER A 228 -0.56 5.06 -10.50
C SER A 228 -0.19 6.40 -9.84
N THR A 229 1.00 6.92 -10.11
CA THR A 229 1.43 8.23 -9.61
C THR A 229 0.55 9.37 -10.10
N ASP A 230 -0.04 9.25 -11.30
CA ASP A 230 -1.06 10.18 -11.78
C ASP A 230 -2.28 10.27 -10.83
N ALA A 231 -2.83 9.13 -10.41
CA ALA A 231 -3.92 9.10 -9.42
C ALA A 231 -3.51 9.77 -8.10
N VAL A 232 -2.28 9.52 -7.61
CA VAL A 232 -1.75 10.14 -6.39
C VAL A 232 -1.68 11.66 -6.54
N ARG A 233 -1.09 12.18 -7.63
CA ARG A 233 -1.02 13.61 -7.92
C ARG A 233 -2.41 14.25 -7.94
N ARG A 234 -3.37 13.60 -8.59
CA ARG A 234 -4.75 14.11 -8.69
C ARG A 234 -5.45 14.15 -7.35
N VAL A 235 -5.24 13.16 -6.47
CA VAL A 235 -5.75 13.19 -5.10
C VAL A 235 -5.10 14.34 -4.32
N VAL A 236 -3.76 14.40 -4.28
CA VAL A 236 -3.01 15.35 -3.46
C VAL A 236 -3.30 16.81 -3.85
N HIS A 237 -3.45 17.09 -5.15
CA HIS A 237 -3.78 18.43 -5.65
C HIS A 237 -5.27 18.78 -5.58
N SER A 238 -6.13 17.88 -5.13
CA SER A 238 -7.56 18.18 -4.97
C SER A 238 -7.85 19.03 -3.74
N SER A 239 -8.83 19.93 -3.84
CA SER A 239 -9.31 20.70 -2.69
C SER A 239 -9.88 19.81 -1.58
N THR A 240 -10.54 18.70 -1.95
CA THR A 240 -11.10 17.72 -1.00
C THR A 240 -10.01 17.13 -0.10
N PHE A 241 -8.84 16.78 -0.65
CA PHE A 241 -7.72 16.27 0.13
C PHE A 241 -7.24 17.29 1.17
N ALA A 242 -6.99 18.54 0.75
CA ALA A 242 -6.56 19.59 1.68
C ALA A 242 -7.59 19.86 2.79
N GLN A 243 -8.87 19.94 2.44
CA GLN A 243 -9.96 20.16 3.39
C GLN A 243 -10.09 19.01 4.39
N ASP A 244 -10.03 17.77 3.93
CA ASP A 244 -10.15 16.60 4.81
C ASP A 244 -8.94 16.45 5.73
N VAL A 245 -7.72 16.72 5.24
CA VAL A 245 -6.52 16.73 6.09
C VAL A 245 -6.62 17.80 7.16
N GLN A 246 -7.04 19.02 6.81
CA GLN A 246 -7.25 20.09 7.79
C GLN A 246 -8.34 19.71 8.81
N ARG A 247 -9.48 19.20 8.34
CA ARG A 247 -10.56 18.70 9.21
C ARG A 247 -10.06 17.62 10.16
N SER A 248 -9.25 16.69 9.69
CA SER A 248 -8.68 15.63 10.53
C SER A 248 -7.82 16.22 11.67
N ARG A 249 -7.01 17.24 11.39
CA ARG A 249 -6.20 17.96 12.39
C ARG A 249 -7.08 18.72 13.39
N ASP A 250 -8.13 19.39 12.91
CA ASP A 250 -9.08 20.09 13.77
C ASP A 250 -9.83 19.13 14.71
N LEU A 251 -10.26 17.97 14.22
CA LEU A 251 -10.89 16.92 15.04
C LEU A 251 -9.96 16.43 16.16
N VAL A 252 -8.67 16.24 15.87
CA VAL A 252 -7.67 15.83 16.88
C VAL A 252 -7.34 16.96 17.86
N ALA A 253 -7.37 18.20 17.40
CA ALA A 253 -7.22 19.38 18.26
C ALA A 253 -8.47 19.65 19.13
N GLY A 254 -9.51 18.82 19.05
CA GLY A 254 -10.74 19.00 19.80
C GLY A 254 -11.64 20.12 19.28
N LYS A 255 -11.34 20.67 18.09
CA LYS A 255 -12.16 21.67 17.38
C LYS A 255 -13.30 20.96 16.63
N VAL A 256 -14.11 20.22 17.39
CA VAL A 256 -15.25 19.49 16.84
C VAL A 256 -16.46 20.43 16.78
N GLU A 257 -17.18 20.45 15.65
CA GLU A 257 -18.44 21.18 15.52
C GLU A 257 -19.42 20.76 16.64
N LYS A 258 -20.12 21.74 17.24
CA LYS A 258 -21.16 21.47 18.25
C LYS A 258 -22.17 20.46 17.70
N GLY A 259 -22.44 19.39 18.46
CA GLY A 259 -23.39 18.34 18.08
C GLY A 259 -22.77 17.08 17.46
N PHE A 260 -21.46 17.06 17.22
CA PHE A 260 -20.75 15.83 16.82
C PHE A 260 -20.07 15.18 18.03
N ASN A 261 -20.39 13.90 18.28
CA ASN A 261 -19.61 13.09 19.21
C ASN A 261 -18.15 13.08 18.76
N ARG A 262 -17.22 13.32 19.69
CA ARG A 262 -15.78 13.28 19.40
C ARG A 262 -15.49 11.98 18.63
N PRO A 263 -14.87 12.03 17.45
CA PRO A 263 -14.43 10.82 16.79
C PRO A 263 -13.54 10.07 17.77
N ARG A 264 -13.73 8.74 17.87
CA ARG A 264 -12.97 7.86 18.79
C ARG A 264 -11.48 7.72 18.42
N GLY A 265 -10.87 8.75 17.84
CA GLY A 265 -9.48 8.80 17.41
C GLY A 265 -9.11 7.82 16.31
N ARG A 266 -10.08 7.38 15.50
CA ARG A 266 -9.88 6.41 14.43
C ARG A 266 -10.38 6.96 13.09
N ILE A 267 -9.45 7.04 12.14
CA ILE A 267 -9.73 7.22 10.71
C ILE A 267 -9.24 5.94 10.03
N ASP A 268 -10.11 5.27 9.28
CA ASP A 268 -9.72 4.12 8.48
C ASP A 268 -9.01 4.64 7.21
N ASP A 269 -7.68 4.65 7.24
CA ASP A 269 -6.77 5.22 6.24
C ASP A 269 -7.00 4.67 4.82
N ASP A 270 -7.15 3.35 4.69
CA ASP A 270 -7.41 2.70 3.39
C ASP A 270 -8.79 3.10 2.83
N VAL A 271 -9.80 3.25 3.70
CA VAL A 271 -11.16 3.62 3.30
C VAL A 271 -11.22 5.10 2.91
N HIS A 272 -10.51 5.97 3.63
CA HIS A 272 -10.45 7.39 3.31
C HIS A 272 -9.71 7.64 1.99
N LEU A 273 -8.61 6.91 1.73
CA LEU A 273 -7.93 6.94 0.44
C LEU A 273 -8.88 6.54 -0.70
N ALA A 274 -9.62 5.44 -0.52
CA ALA A 274 -10.61 5.00 -1.50
C ALA A 274 -11.74 6.01 -1.73
N TYR A 275 -12.17 6.73 -0.68
CA TYR A 275 -13.10 7.84 -0.82
C TYR A 275 -12.57 8.93 -1.75
N TRP A 276 -11.32 9.38 -1.57
CA TRP A 276 -10.71 10.36 -2.48
C TRP A 276 -10.61 9.82 -3.91
N LEU A 277 -10.19 8.56 -4.07
CA LEU A 277 -10.06 7.91 -5.37
C LEU A 277 -11.41 7.71 -6.07
N SER A 278 -12.50 7.48 -5.34
CA SER A 278 -13.84 7.29 -5.91
C SER A 278 -14.35 8.52 -6.69
N GLN A 279 -13.77 9.70 -6.43
CA GLN A 279 -14.13 10.96 -7.07
C GLN A 279 -13.33 11.24 -8.35
N LEU A 280 -12.28 10.47 -8.65
CA LEU A 280 -11.42 10.73 -9.80
C LEU A 280 -12.07 10.22 -11.11
N PRO A 281 -12.32 11.08 -12.10
CA PRO A 281 -12.73 10.62 -13.43
C PRO A 281 -11.63 9.79 -14.10
N GLY A 282 -12.02 8.76 -14.88
CA GLY A 282 -11.10 7.94 -15.67
C GLY A 282 -10.20 6.99 -14.87
N LEU A 283 -10.41 6.85 -13.55
CA LEU A 283 -9.67 5.89 -12.72
C LEU A 283 -10.16 4.46 -13.00
N TYR A 284 -9.23 3.52 -13.16
CA TYR A 284 -9.53 2.09 -13.23
C TYR A 284 -9.25 1.41 -11.89
N THR A 285 -10.28 0.79 -11.30
CA THR A 285 -10.10 -0.11 -10.16
C THR A 285 -9.68 -1.50 -10.66
N VAL A 286 -8.47 -1.94 -10.32
CA VAL A 286 -7.90 -3.21 -10.79
C VAL A 286 -7.90 -4.24 -9.67
N ARG A 287 -8.86 -5.17 -9.72
CA ARG A 287 -8.99 -6.21 -8.72
C ARG A 287 -8.01 -7.36 -8.96
N VAL A 288 -7.33 -7.78 -7.89
CA VAL A 288 -6.50 -9.00 -7.87
C VAL A 288 -7.17 -10.13 -7.07
N ARG A 289 -6.69 -11.37 -7.26
CA ARG A 289 -7.20 -12.53 -6.51
C ARG A 289 -6.94 -12.39 -5.02
N ARG A 290 -7.93 -12.81 -4.22
CA ARG A 290 -7.84 -12.84 -2.74
C ARG A 290 -6.91 -13.95 -2.22
N GLN A 291 -6.65 -15.00 -3.01
CA GLN A 291 -5.77 -16.12 -2.62
C GLN A 291 -4.31 -15.72 -2.36
N VAL A 292 -3.94 -14.51 -2.75
CA VAL A 292 -2.68 -13.88 -2.38
C VAL A 292 -2.57 -13.68 -0.85
N TRP A 293 -3.68 -13.77 -0.10
CA TRP A 293 -3.78 -13.30 1.28
C TRP A 293 -4.44 -14.34 2.20
N HIS A 294 -3.72 -14.93 3.15
CA HIS A 294 -4.38 -15.61 4.28
C HIS A 294 -3.64 -15.47 5.60
N GLU A 295 -4.33 -14.92 6.61
CA GLU A 295 -3.86 -14.71 7.99
C GLU A 295 -3.91 -16.00 8.86
N GLN A 296 -4.37 -17.15 8.32
CA GLN A 296 -4.66 -18.35 9.13
C GLN A 296 -3.72 -19.54 8.83
N GLY A 297 -2.47 -19.39 9.26
CA GLY A 297 -1.79 -20.24 10.25
C GLY A 297 -1.99 -21.76 10.36
N ALA A 298 -2.54 -22.51 9.41
CA ALA A 298 -2.54 -23.99 9.51
C ALA A 298 -2.50 -24.73 8.17
N HIS A 299 -2.92 -24.09 7.08
CA HIS A 299 -2.97 -24.74 5.77
C HIS A 299 -2.32 -23.84 4.73
N TRP A 300 -0.99 -23.87 4.67
CA TRP A 300 -0.24 -23.40 3.50
C TRP A 300 -0.68 -24.09 2.21
N GLY A 301 -1.38 -25.23 2.30
CA GLY A 301 -1.82 -26.05 1.18
C GLY A 301 -2.81 -25.42 0.19
N GLY A 302 -3.12 -24.12 0.30
CA GLY A 302 -4.03 -23.43 -0.63
C GLY A 302 -3.44 -22.23 -1.39
N ALA A 303 -2.31 -21.67 -0.97
CA ALA A 303 -1.71 -20.51 -1.63
C ALA A 303 -0.59 -20.97 -2.57
N SER A 304 -0.88 -20.98 -3.87
CA SER A 304 0.16 -21.28 -4.86
C SER A 304 1.16 -20.13 -4.96
N LEU A 305 2.45 -20.47 -4.84
CA LEU A 305 3.57 -19.54 -5.04
C LEU A 305 3.52 -18.87 -6.42
N SER A 306 2.91 -19.53 -7.41
CA SER A 306 2.80 -18.98 -8.76
C SER A 306 1.99 -17.68 -8.84
N TYR A 307 1.14 -17.36 -7.86
CA TYR A 307 0.36 -16.12 -7.82
C TYR A 307 0.75 -15.19 -6.67
N PHE A 308 1.76 -15.55 -5.88
CA PHE A 308 2.02 -14.88 -4.59
C PHE A 308 2.61 -13.47 -4.79
N LEU A 309 1.84 -12.45 -4.43
CA LEU A 309 2.26 -11.04 -4.44
C LEU A 309 2.61 -10.52 -3.05
N ALA A 310 1.72 -10.66 -2.05
CA ALA A 310 1.96 -10.15 -0.71
C ALA A 310 1.12 -10.87 0.35
N SER A 311 1.63 -11.00 1.58
CA SER A 311 0.89 -11.58 2.71
C SER A 311 1.00 -10.73 3.96
N HIS A 312 -0.13 -10.56 4.65
CA HIS A 312 -0.23 -9.85 5.92
C HIS A 312 0.15 -10.73 7.10
N LYS A 313 0.79 -10.15 8.13
CA LYS A 313 1.15 -10.84 9.38
C LYS A 313 1.84 -12.17 9.14
N PHE A 314 2.72 -12.19 8.14
CA PHE A 314 3.46 -13.39 7.80
C PHE A 314 4.28 -13.82 9.02
N PRO A 315 4.33 -15.13 9.38
CA PRO A 315 5.10 -15.56 10.54
C PRO A 315 6.59 -15.31 10.33
N TRP A 316 7.22 -14.48 11.18
CA TRP A 316 8.64 -14.11 11.08
C TRP A 316 9.61 -15.29 10.85
N PRO A 317 9.47 -16.44 11.56
CA PRO A 317 10.35 -17.59 11.36
C PRO A 317 10.30 -18.20 9.95
N LEU A 318 9.26 -17.91 9.17
CA LEU A 318 9.07 -18.47 7.83
C LEU A 318 9.59 -17.55 6.71
N TYR A 319 10.06 -16.33 7.01
CA TYR A 319 10.45 -15.36 5.98
C TYR A 319 11.59 -15.91 5.09
N SER A 320 12.62 -16.53 5.68
CA SER A 320 13.74 -17.10 4.91
C SER A 320 13.26 -18.18 3.95
N THR A 321 12.50 -19.15 4.47
CA THR A 321 11.93 -20.23 3.67
C THR A 321 11.08 -19.67 2.54
N MET A 322 10.22 -18.68 2.81
CA MET A 322 9.40 -18.05 1.77
C MET A 322 10.22 -17.33 0.71
N CYS A 323 11.29 -16.62 1.10
CA CYS A 323 12.22 -16.01 0.14
C CYS A 323 12.86 -17.06 -0.77
N GLU A 324 13.35 -18.16 -0.21
CA GLU A 324 13.97 -19.26 -0.96
C GLU A 324 12.98 -19.95 -1.91
N GLU A 325 11.77 -20.24 -1.42
CA GLU A 325 10.71 -20.86 -2.22
C GLU A 325 10.25 -19.95 -3.37
N LEU A 326 10.08 -18.64 -3.12
CA LEU A 326 9.76 -17.69 -4.19
C LEU A 326 10.91 -17.57 -5.18
N HIS A 327 12.15 -17.49 -4.71
CA HIS A 327 13.30 -17.44 -5.60
C HIS A 327 13.36 -18.69 -6.49
N ARG A 328 13.16 -19.89 -5.93
CA ARG A 328 13.10 -21.14 -6.68
C ARG A 328 11.97 -21.14 -7.70
N ALA A 329 10.77 -20.70 -7.30
CA ALA A 329 9.61 -20.62 -8.18
C ALA A 329 9.86 -19.66 -9.38
N TRP A 330 10.48 -18.51 -9.14
CA TRP A 330 10.83 -17.54 -10.18
C TRP A 330 11.96 -18.02 -11.09
N SER A 331 13.00 -18.64 -10.52
CA SER A 331 14.12 -19.18 -11.29
C SER A 331 13.73 -20.37 -12.17
N GLY A 332 12.70 -21.13 -11.78
CA GLY A 332 12.14 -22.23 -12.56
C GLY A 332 10.99 -21.85 -13.49
N ALA A 333 10.54 -20.59 -13.50
CA ALA A 333 9.47 -20.14 -14.38
C ALA A 333 10.01 -19.77 -15.76
N ASN A 334 9.43 -20.34 -16.81
CA ASN A 334 9.76 -20.02 -18.21
C ASN A 334 8.94 -18.84 -18.74
N GLU A 335 7.77 -18.60 -18.16
CA GLU A 335 6.86 -17.53 -18.55
C GLU A 335 6.05 -17.02 -17.35
N VAL A 336 5.46 -15.84 -17.53
CA VAL A 336 4.38 -15.32 -16.69
C VAL A 336 3.11 -15.23 -17.54
N ASN A 337 2.08 -15.93 -17.09
CA ASN A 337 0.74 -15.88 -17.63
C ASN A 337 0.01 -14.67 -17.05
N VAL A 338 -0.38 -13.76 -17.94
CA VAL A 338 -1.10 -12.53 -17.60
C VAL A 338 -2.50 -12.61 -18.20
N GLN A 339 -3.50 -12.59 -17.33
CA GLN A 339 -4.90 -12.46 -17.73
C GLN A 339 -5.45 -11.14 -17.20
N MET A 340 -5.80 -10.25 -18.12
CA MET A 340 -6.45 -8.98 -17.78
C MET A 340 -7.77 -8.87 -18.53
N SER A 341 -8.81 -8.46 -17.83
CA SER A 341 -10.13 -8.24 -18.42
C SER A 341 -10.72 -6.98 -17.84
N CYS A 342 -11.07 -6.02 -18.69
CA CYS A 342 -11.52 -4.69 -18.29
C CYS A 342 -12.92 -4.38 -18.81
N SER A 343 -13.56 -3.42 -18.18
CA SER A 343 -14.80 -2.77 -18.60
C SER A 343 -14.67 -1.28 -18.30
N ASP A 344 -15.21 -0.45 -19.17
CA ASP A 344 -15.31 1.00 -18.96
C ASP A 344 -16.50 1.38 -18.08
N GLU A 345 -17.19 0.38 -17.52
CA GLU A 345 -18.22 0.56 -16.51
C GLU A 345 -17.60 0.61 -15.10
N PRO A 346 -18.18 1.42 -14.19
CA PRO A 346 -17.73 1.45 -12.81
C PRO A 346 -17.90 0.09 -12.12
N PRO A 347 -17.21 -0.15 -10.99
CA PRO A 347 -17.25 -1.45 -10.30
C PRO A 347 -18.59 -1.75 -9.63
N CYS A 348 -19.58 -0.87 -9.78
CA CYS A 348 -20.98 -1.05 -9.41
C CYS A 348 -21.92 -0.27 -10.31
N ASP A 349 -23.20 -0.64 -10.27
CA ASP A 349 -24.29 0.18 -10.79
C ASP A 349 -24.21 1.61 -10.19
N SER A 350 -24.21 2.61 -11.07
CA SER A 350 -24.16 4.04 -10.70
C SER A 350 -25.37 4.47 -9.88
N LYS A 351 -26.49 3.75 -9.95
CA LYS A 351 -27.67 4.00 -9.10
C LYS A 351 -27.46 3.60 -7.63
N ILE A 352 -26.44 2.79 -7.36
CA ILE A 352 -26.20 2.16 -6.06
C ILE A 352 -24.87 2.58 -5.45
N SER A 353 -23.92 3.09 -6.24
CA SER A 353 -22.56 3.41 -5.78
C SER A 353 -22.19 4.87 -6.01
N SER A 354 -21.15 5.34 -5.32
CA SER A 354 -20.63 6.69 -5.49
C SER A 354 -19.33 6.75 -6.29
N HIS A 355 -19.08 5.75 -7.14
CA HIS A 355 -17.99 5.83 -8.11
C HIS A 355 -18.32 6.89 -9.18
N HIS A 356 -17.32 7.67 -9.57
CA HIS A 356 -17.47 8.56 -10.72
C HIS A 356 -17.87 7.74 -11.97
N SER A 357 -18.79 8.27 -12.78
CA SER A 357 -19.43 7.54 -13.89
C SER A 357 -18.45 7.09 -14.99
N THR A 358 -17.31 7.77 -15.11
CA THR A 358 -16.24 7.47 -16.07
C THR A 358 -15.14 6.55 -15.50
N GLN A 359 -15.33 5.98 -14.31
CA GLN A 359 -14.40 4.98 -13.79
C GLN A 359 -14.61 3.64 -14.49
N GLY A 360 -13.49 2.96 -14.75
CA GLY A 360 -13.48 1.60 -15.27
C GLY A 360 -13.14 0.58 -14.18
N THR A 361 -13.32 -0.68 -14.52
CA THR A 361 -12.97 -1.80 -13.65
C THR A 361 -12.21 -2.86 -14.44
N CYS A 362 -11.14 -3.39 -13.85
CA CYS A 362 -10.39 -4.50 -14.41
C CYS A 362 -10.24 -5.62 -13.38
N ILE A 363 -10.04 -6.82 -13.88
CA ILE A 363 -9.49 -7.94 -13.13
C ILE A 363 -8.13 -8.24 -13.75
N LEU A 364 -7.12 -8.38 -12.89
CA LEU A 364 -5.77 -8.73 -13.29
C LEU A 364 -5.32 -9.96 -12.51
N GLU A 365 -4.95 -11.00 -13.23
CA GLU A 365 -4.31 -12.19 -12.71
C GLU A 365 -2.93 -12.33 -13.37
N VAL A 366 -1.91 -12.44 -12.53
CA VAL A 366 -0.52 -12.66 -12.93
C VAL A 366 -0.07 -13.96 -12.26
N ALA A 367 0.43 -14.89 -13.06
CA ALA A 367 0.77 -16.23 -12.61
C ALA A 367 2.08 -16.70 -13.24
N LEU A 368 2.98 -17.31 -12.47
CA LEU A 368 4.12 -18.02 -13.01
C LEU A 368 3.64 -19.23 -13.82
N GLY A 369 4.05 -19.31 -15.09
CA GLY A 369 3.98 -20.53 -15.87
C GLY A 369 5.11 -21.45 -15.44
N THR A 370 4.80 -22.42 -14.60
CA THR A 370 5.69 -23.55 -14.34
C THR A 370 5.44 -24.61 -15.40
N ASP A 371 6.49 -25.24 -15.91
CA ASP A 371 6.32 -26.50 -16.64
C ASP A 371 5.49 -27.43 -15.75
N SER A 372 4.40 -27.97 -16.30
CA SER A 372 3.37 -28.75 -15.57
C SER A 372 3.90 -29.99 -14.84
N ASN A 373 5.21 -30.26 -14.91
CA ASN A 373 5.92 -31.35 -14.26
C ASN A 373 6.73 -30.92 -13.03
N ALA A 374 6.82 -29.62 -12.71
CA ALA A 374 7.40 -29.19 -11.44
C ALA A 374 6.47 -29.70 -10.32
N PRO A 375 6.94 -30.57 -9.41
CA PRO A 375 6.08 -31.05 -8.34
C PRO A 375 5.58 -29.84 -7.55
N MET A 376 4.27 -29.57 -7.62
CA MET A 376 3.62 -28.81 -6.55
C MET A 376 4.10 -29.46 -5.27
N CYS A 377 4.51 -28.67 -4.26
CA CYS A 377 4.83 -29.22 -2.95
C CYS A 377 3.59 -29.89 -2.37
N ASP A 378 3.33 -31.13 -2.79
CA ASP A 378 2.26 -32.01 -2.37
C ASP A 378 2.68 -32.67 -1.05
N ARG A 379 3.31 -31.88 -0.17
CA ARG A 379 3.46 -32.20 1.25
C ARG A 379 2.09 -32.01 1.90
N THR A 380 1.12 -32.81 1.48
CA THR A 380 -0.24 -32.96 2.01
C THR A 380 -0.27 -33.61 3.40
N GLY A 381 0.88 -33.78 4.05
CA GLY A 381 0.92 -34.09 5.47
C GLY A 381 0.64 -32.84 6.30
N PRO A 382 -0.42 -32.80 7.14
CA PRO A 382 -0.60 -31.76 8.13
C PRO A 382 0.46 -31.96 9.22
N ARG A 383 1.70 -31.54 8.98
CA ARG A 383 2.58 -31.22 10.11
C ARG A 383 1.94 -30.02 10.78
N LYS A 384 1.21 -30.27 11.87
CA LYS A 384 0.88 -29.27 12.87
C LYS A 384 2.21 -28.70 13.35
N CYS A 385 2.73 -27.69 12.66
CA CYS A 385 3.77 -26.84 13.22
C CYS A 385 3.07 -26.06 14.35
N PRO A 386 3.43 -26.26 15.62
CA PRO A 386 2.91 -25.42 16.68
C PRO A 386 3.46 -24.01 16.45
N PHE A 387 2.64 -23.16 15.84
CA PHE A 387 2.95 -21.74 15.65
C PHE A 387 2.84 -21.05 17.00
N SER A 388 3.93 -21.05 17.77
CA SER A 388 4.05 -20.10 18.87
C SER A 388 4.26 -18.72 18.26
N LYS A 389 3.68 -17.69 18.87
CA LYS A 389 4.05 -16.29 18.63
C LYS A 389 5.45 -16.07 19.21
N THR A 390 6.46 -16.72 18.65
CA THR A 390 7.83 -16.58 19.12
C THR A 390 8.33 -15.17 18.87
N ILE A 391 9.21 -14.77 19.77
CA ILE A 391 9.93 -13.50 19.76
C ILE A 391 10.60 -13.35 18.38
N PRO A 392 10.47 -12.20 17.71
CA PRO A 392 11.13 -11.98 16.43
C PRO A 392 12.64 -12.29 16.54
N PRO A 393 13.25 -12.88 15.52
CA PRO A 393 14.70 -13.07 15.48
C PRO A 393 15.40 -11.73 15.73
N THR A 394 16.42 -11.72 16.59
CA THR A 394 17.18 -10.50 16.86
C THR A 394 17.95 -10.10 15.61
N SER A 395 18.20 -8.80 15.40
CA SER A 395 18.97 -8.28 14.25
C SER A 395 20.35 -8.93 14.09
N ALA A 396 20.90 -9.48 15.17
CA ALA A 396 22.15 -10.25 15.16
C ALA A 396 22.09 -11.55 14.32
N GLN A 397 20.91 -12.09 14.03
CA GLN A 397 20.74 -13.29 13.20
C GLN A 397 20.73 -13.02 11.70
N CYS A 398 20.58 -11.75 11.27
CA CYS A 398 20.67 -11.38 9.85
C CYS A 398 22.04 -11.69 9.21
N TRP A 399 23.06 -11.96 10.03
CA TRP A 399 24.45 -12.07 9.61
C TRP A 399 24.98 -13.50 9.53
N LYS A 400 24.19 -14.51 9.93
CA LYS A 400 24.70 -15.90 10.06
C LYS A 400 24.36 -16.84 8.90
N HIS A 401 23.46 -16.46 7.99
CA HIS A 401 23.06 -17.34 6.89
C HIS A 401 23.25 -16.66 5.52
N THR A 402 24.31 -17.14 4.87
CA THR A 402 24.52 -17.24 3.42
C THR A 402 25.06 -15.99 2.68
N PRO A 403 26.31 -16.04 2.18
CA PRO A 403 26.74 -15.20 1.07
C PRO A 403 26.08 -15.79 -0.20
N MET A 404 25.18 -15.03 -0.84
CA MET A 404 24.72 -15.36 -2.19
C MET A 404 25.16 -14.26 -3.14
N LEU A 405 25.78 -14.73 -4.23
CA LEU A 405 26.43 -14.06 -5.36
C LEU A 405 27.90 -13.65 -5.12
N PRO A 406 28.81 -13.99 -6.06
CA PRO A 406 30.20 -13.55 -5.99
C PRO A 406 30.23 -12.03 -6.07
N ALA A 407 31.04 -11.41 -5.22
CA ALA A 407 31.35 -10.00 -5.31
C ALA A 407 31.81 -9.70 -6.75
N GLU A 408 31.19 -8.70 -7.38
CA GLU A 408 31.77 -8.10 -8.59
C GLU A 408 33.23 -7.73 -8.33
N PRO A 409 34.12 -7.85 -9.33
CA PRO A 409 35.50 -7.41 -9.18
C PRO A 409 35.50 -5.93 -8.79
N ALA A 410 36.13 -5.62 -7.67
CA ALA A 410 36.31 -4.26 -7.20
C ALA A 410 36.88 -3.40 -8.34
N LEU A 411 36.09 -2.44 -8.81
CA LEU A 411 36.59 -1.39 -9.69
C LEU A 411 37.73 -0.69 -8.96
N ALA A 412 38.93 -0.80 -9.54
CA ALA A 412 40.12 -0.15 -9.02
C ALA A 412 39.86 1.37 -8.87
N PRO A 413 40.34 2.00 -7.79
CA PRO A 413 40.14 3.42 -7.57
C PRO A 413 40.80 4.21 -8.70
N LEU A 414 39.98 4.94 -9.46
CA LEU A 414 40.45 5.94 -10.40
C LEU A 414 41.19 7.03 -9.61
N ASN A 415 42.48 7.16 -9.91
CA ASN A 415 43.35 8.19 -9.38
C ASN A 415 42.72 9.58 -9.53
N ALA A 416 42.58 10.28 -8.40
CA ALA A 416 42.19 11.67 -8.34
C ALA A 416 43.25 12.54 -9.02
N SER A 417 43.00 12.93 -10.27
CA SER A 417 43.79 13.96 -10.95
C SER A 417 43.41 15.33 -10.39
N LYS A 418 44.43 16.07 -9.96
CA LYS A 418 44.35 17.43 -9.43
C LYS A 418 43.75 18.38 -10.48
N SER A 419 42.66 19.08 -10.15
CA SER A 419 42.24 20.27 -10.91
C SER A 419 42.67 21.56 -10.18
N PRO A 420 43.36 22.49 -10.83
CA PRO A 420 43.66 23.81 -10.27
C PRO A 420 42.73 24.91 -10.85
N TRP A 421 42.59 26.00 -10.06
CA TRP A 421 41.98 27.30 -10.41
C TRP A 421 40.43 27.36 -10.35
N ARG A 422 39.74 28.42 -9.86
CA ARG A 422 40.10 29.83 -9.65
C ARG A 422 39.12 30.52 -8.68
N ARG A 423 39.63 31.48 -7.91
CA ARG A 423 38.91 32.47 -7.09
C ARG A 423 38.04 33.40 -7.94
N ILE A 424 36.79 33.62 -7.52
CA ILE A 424 35.99 34.84 -7.73
C ILE A 424 35.21 34.98 -6.41
N GLY A 425 35.43 35.95 -5.53
CA GLY A 425 35.42 37.39 -5.76
C GLY A 425 34.16 37.96 -5.09
N MET A 426 34.12 37.98 -3.75
CA MET A 426 33.06 38.64 -2.97
C MET A 426 33.04 40.14 -3.27
N ARG A 427 31.90 40.67 -3.71
CA ARG A 427 31.58 42.11 -3.63
C ARG A 427 30.41 42.32 -2.69
N ARG A 428 30.70 42.96 -1.56
CA ARG A 428 29.74 43.70 -0.72
C ARG A 428 29.11 44.81 -1.57
N ARG A 429 27.80 44.99 -1.48
CA ARG A 429 27.15 46.29 -1.69
C ARG A 429 26.37 46.63 -0.42
N GLN A 430 26.93 47.58 0.33
CA GLN A 430 26.13 48.52 1.10
C GLN A 430 25.43 49.44 0.10
N HIS A 431 24.16 49.76 0.34
CA HIS A 431 23.64 51.11 0.13
C HIS A 431 22.45 51.32 1.06
N ALA A 432 22.58 52.38 1.85
CA ALA A 432 21.54 52.99 2.63
C ALA A 432 20.95 54.19 1.86
N PHE A 433 19.78 54.59 2.36
CA PHE A 433 19.07 55.88 2.26
C PHE A 433 18.00 56.08 1.18
N GLY A 434 16.88 56.58 1.72
CA GLY A 434 15.58 56.86 1.14
C GLY A 434 14.57 56.76 2.27
#